data_AF-A0A7X7F564-F1
#
_entry.id   AF-A0A7X7F564-F1
#
_cell.length_a   1.000
_cell.length_b   1.000
_cell.length_c   1.000
_cell.angle_alpha   90.00
_cell.angle_beta   90.00
_cell.angle_gamma   90.00
#
_symmetry.space_group_name_H-M   'P 1'
#
loop_
_entity.id
_entity.type
_entity.pdbx_description
1 polymer ?
#
loop_
_entity_poly.entity_id
_entity_poly.type
_entity_poly.pdbx_seq_one_letter_code
_entity_poly.pdbx_strand_id
1 'polypeptide(L)'
;MKRLRCADVFAVVAIVAILSVLAWGEYGEWQARRRHELRVEAFDESKVSPVVLPADRIVENESLAGRWVKTVGRGCRSELVFEAPAEGADRSYRVEFATRTCTSHQRDQRTAEYSDGQVTLDRPVADSIGPVYRRLHSARVGSKRILVPETQSDTAADLDAAIEKAEKHGEWRNLEALAYVRQDGDS
;
A
#
# COMPACT_ATOMS: atom_id res chain seq x y z
N MET A 1 -57.74 -10.10 -18.59
CA MET A 1 -56.27 -10.05 -18.49
C MET A 1 -55.75 -9.02 -19.48
N LYS A 2 -55.24 -7.87 -19.01
CA LYS A 2 -54.61 -6.86 -19.88
C LYS A 2 -53.31 -7.46 -20.42
N ARG A 3 -53.18 -7.60 -21.75
CA ARG A 3 -51.93 -8.02 -22.40
C ARG A 3 -50.86 -6.98 -22.08
N LEU A 4 -49.80 -7.36 -21.38
CA LEU A 4 -48.61 -6.53 -21.21
C LEU A 4 -48.16 -6.08 -22.60
N ARG A 5 -47.98 -4.77 -22.78
CA ARG A 5 -47.50 -4.26 -24.06
C ARG A 5 -46.05 -4.69 -24.19
N CYS A 6 -45.61 -5.01 -25.41
CA CYS A 6 -44.24 -5.48 -25.67
C CYS A 6 -43.19 -4.51 -25.08
N ALA A 7 -43.48 -3.22 -25.07
CA ALA A 7 -42.68 -2.17 -24.42
C ALA A 7 -42.50 -2.37 -22.90
N ASP A 8 -43.52 -2.86 -22.18
CA ASP A 8 -43.45 -3.14 -20.74
C ASP A 8 -42.48 -4.31 -20.47
N VAL A 9 -42.48 -5.32 -21.36
CA VAL A 9 -41.55 -6.47 -21.28
C VAL A 9 -40.11 -6.00 -21.53
N PHE A 10 -39.88 -5.17 -22.55
CA PHE A 10 -38.55 -4.62 -22.82
C PHE A 10 -38.04 -3.73 -21.68
N ALA A 11 -38.92 -2.91 -21.09
CA ALA A 11 -38.56 -2.09 -19.93
C ALA A 11 -38.15 -2.95 -18.73
N VAL A 12 -38.89 -4.03 -18.44
CA VAL A 12 -38.55 -4.96 -17.36
C VAL A 12 -37.20 -5.66 -17.62
N VAL A 13 -36.95 -6.14 -18.84
CA VAL A 13 -35.65 -6.77 -19.18
C VAL A 13 -34.50 -5.78 -19.04
N ALA A 14 -34.67 -4.53 -19.50
CA ALA A 14 -33.66 -3.49 -19.35
C ALA A 14 -33.36 -3.18 -17.89
N ILE A 15 -34.39 -3.06 -17.04
CA ILE A 15 -34.24 -2.82 -15.59
C ILE A 15 -33.50 -3.98 -14.93
N VAL A 16 -33.88 -5.23 -15.23
CA VAL A 16 -33.21 -6.41 -14.67
C VAL A 16 -31.75 -6.47 -15.12
N ALA A 17 -31.44 -6.13 -16.38
CA ALA A 17 -30.07 -6.08 -16.89
C ALA A 17 -29.24 -5.01 -16.16
N ILE A 18 -29.78 -3.80 -15.97
CA ILE A 18 -29.10 -2.72 -15.24
C ILE A 18 -28.86 -3.11 -13.78
N LEU A 19 -29.89 -3.62 -13.09
CA LEU A 19 -29.76 -4.06 -11.70
C LEU A 19 -28.75 -5.20 -11.55
N SER A 20 -28.71 -6.13 -12.50
CA SER A 20 -27.71 -7.21 -12.53
C SER A 20 -26.29 -6.67 -12.69
N VAL A 21 -26.09 -5.69 -13.56
CA VAL A 21 -24.77 -5.04 -13.75
C VAL A 21 -24.34 -4.29 -12.50
N LEU A 22 -25.24 -3.54 -11.86
CA LEU A 22 -24.95 -2.84 -10.61
C LEU A 22 -24.63 -3.82 -9.47
N ALA A 23 -25.44 -4.87 -9.33
CA ALA A 23 -25.22 -5.91 -8.32
C ALA A 23 -23.90 -6.65 -8.54
N TRP A 24 -23.49 -6.89 -9.80
CA TRP A 24 -22.20 -7.49 -10.12
C TRP A 24 -21.03 -6.57 -9.75
N GLY A 25 -21.17 -5.26 -9.97
CA GLY A 25 -20.20 -4.25 -9.54
C GLY A 25 -20.00 -4.25 -8.03
N GLU A 26 -21.10 -4.11 -7.28
CA GLU A 26 -21.10 -4.16 -5.80
C GLU A 26 -20.53 -5.47 -5.26
N TYR A 27 -20.88 -6.61 -5.86
CA TYR A 27 -20.33 -7.89 -5.48
C TYR A 27 -18.81 -7.97 -5.72
N GLY A 28 -18.32 -7.40 -6.83
CA GLY A 28 -16.90 -7.31 -7.13
C GLY A 28 -16.12 -6.48 -6.08
N GLU A 29 -16.67 -5.33 -5.67
CA GLU A 29 -16.09 -4.50 -4.63
C GLU A 29 -16.08 -5.20 -3.27
N TRP A 30 -17.20 -5.84 -2.91
CA TRP A 30 -17.30 -6.64 -1.69
C TRP A 30 -16.28 -7.78 -1.68
N GLN A 31 -16.14 -8.53 -2.77
CA GLN A 31 -15.14 -9.59 -2.89
C GLN A 31 -13.70 -9.06 -2.79
N ALA A 32 -13.42 -7.88 -3.36
CA ALA A 32 -12.11 -7.26 -3.27
C ALA A 32 -11.78 -6.85 -1.83
N ARG A 33 -12.73 -6.22 -1.12
CA ARG A 33 -12.59 -5.86 0.29
C ARG A 33 -12.44 -7.11 1.16
N ARG A 34 -13.28 -8.13 0.97
CA ARG A 34 -13.21 -9.36 1.78
C ARG A 34 -11.89 -10.10 1.59
N ARG A 35 -11.35 -10.14 0.37
CA ARG A 35 -10.02 -10.70 0.12
C ARG A 35 -8.92 -9.88 0.80
N HIS A 36 -9.02 -8.55 0.80
CA HIS A 36 -8.08 -7.68 1.51
C HIS A 36 -8.08 -7.97 3.01
N GLU A 37 -9.26 -7.97 3.64
CA GLU A 37 -9.42 -8.28 5.07
C GLU A 37 -8.83 -9.65 5.43
N LEU A 38 -9.19 -10.69 4.67
CA LEU A 38 -8.68 -12.06 4.92
C LEU A 38 -7.16 -12.15 4.82
N ARG A 39 -6.52 -11.37 3.94
CA ARG A 39 -5.06 -11.35 3.83
C ARG A 39 -4.41 -10.68 5.03
N VAL A 40 -5.02 -9.62 5.55
CA VAL A 40 -4.57 -8.94 6.78
C VAL A 40 -4.78 -9.86 7.99
N GLU A 41 -5.92 -10.54 8.08
CA GLU A 41 -6.25 -11.47 9.17
C GLU A 41 -5.37 -12.73 9.16
N ALA A 42 -5.05 -13.27 7.98
CA ALA A 42 -4.19 -14.44 7.82
C ALA A 42 -2.68 -14.12 7.92
N PHE A 43 -2.31 -12.85 8.14
CA PHE A 43 -0.92 -12.45 8.24
C PHE A 43 -0.27 -13.02 9.50
N ASP A 44 0.75 -13.84 9.27
CA ASP A 44 1.56 -14.44 10.32
C ASP A 44 2.94 -13.78 10.34
N GLU A 45 3.14 -12.93 11.34
CA GLU A 45 4.38 -12.14 11.53
C GLU A 45 5.59 -13.05 11.78
N SER A 46 5.39 -14.26 12.33
CA SER A 46 6.49 -15.21 12.59
C SER A 46 7.14 -15.76 11.32
N LYS A 47 6.47 -15.63 10.18
CA LYS A 47 6.96 -16.07 8.86
C LYS A 47 7.67 -14.97 8.08
N VAL A 48 7.80 -13.78 8.66
CA VAL A 48 8.47 -12.65 8.02
C VAL A 48 9.94 -12.67 8.42
N SER A 49 10.82 -12.82 7.43
CA SER A 49 12.24 -12.65 7.63
C SER A 49 12.56 -11.17 7.85
N PRO A 50 13.43 -10.81 8.81
CA PRO A 50 13.88 -9.44 8.98
C PRO A 50 14.50 -8.92 7.69
N VAL A 51 14.20 -7.67 7.34
CA VAL A 51 14.89 -6.99 6.24
C VAL A 51 16.30 -6.66 6.72
N VAL A 52 17.30 -7.14 5.97
CA VAL A 52 18.71 -6.84 6.25
C VAL A 52 19.11 -5.68 5.35
N LEU A 53 19.21 -4.48 5.93
CA LEU A 53 19.78 -3.31 5.28
C LEU A 53 21.13 -2.97 5.91
N PRO A 54 22.12 -2.49 5.13
CA PRO A 54 23.36 -1.96 5.68
C PRO A 54 23.08 -0.84 6.70
N ALA A 55 23.72 -0.91 7.87
CA ALA A 55 23.46 -0.02 9.00
C ALA A 55 23.71 1.46 8.66
N ASP A 56 24.67 1.74 7.78
CA ASP A 56 24.99 3.09 7.28
C ASP A 56 23.87 3.72 6.44
N ARG A 57 22.91 2.91 5.97
CA ARG A 57 21.75 3.38 5.21
C ARG A 57 20.54 3.68 6.09
N ILE A 58 20.50 3.14 7.31
CA ILE A 58 19.36 3.28 8.21
C ILE A 58 19.28 4.73 8.68
N VAL A 59 18.10 5.32 8.54
CA VAL A 59 17.82 6.67 9.03
C VAL A 59 17.06 6.50 10.33
N GLU A 60 17.59 6.99 11.47
CA GLU A 60 17.02 6.76 12.81
C GLU A 60 16.34 8.00 13.44
N ASN A 61 16.78 9.20 13.05
CA ASN A 61 16.43 10.44 13.77
C ASN A 61 15.74 11.49 12.89
N GLU A 62 15.09 11.08 11.79
CA GLU A 62 14.35 12.00 10.91
C GLU A 62 12.83 11.91 11.12
N SER A 63 12.13 13.00 10.80
CA SER A 63 10.67 12.99 10.77
C SER A 63 10.15 12.20 9.57
N LEU A 64 9.20 11.30 9.82
CA LEU A 64 8.51 10.56 8.77
C LEU A 64 7.29 11.30 8.21
N ALA A 65 6.87 12.39 8.85
CA ALA A 65 5.65 13.13 8.54
C ALA A 65 5.61 13.53 7.06
N GLY A 66 4.53 13.23 6.33
CA GLY A 66 4.32 13.53 4.92
C GLY A 66 4.03 12.27 4.07
N ARG A 67 4.13 12.43 2.75
CA ARG A 67 3.65 11.45 1.77
C ARG A 67 4.76 10.53 1.25
N TRP A 68 4.47 9.23 1.24
CA TRP A 68 5.35 8.18 0.76
C TRP A 68 4.62 7.31 -0.24
N VAL A 69 5.27 6.96 -1.35
CA VAL A 69 4.59 6.37 -2.50
C VAL A 69 5.37 5.17 -3.04
N LYS A 70 4.65 4.06 -3.22
CA LYS A 70 5.13 2.85 -3.87
C LYS A 70 4.32 2.61 -5.14
N THR A 71 4.99 2.38 -6.26
CA THR A 71 4.36 2.21 -7.57
C THR A 71 4.69 0.83 -8.13
N VAL A 72 3.66 0.00 -8.30
CA VAL A 72 3.82 -1.38 -8.80
C VAL A 72 3.28 -1.45 -10.23
N GLY A 73 4.17 -1.37 -11.22
CA GLY A 73 3.78 -1.42 -12.63
C GLY A 73 2.93 -0.21 -13.06
N ARG A 74 2.13 -0.38 -14.13
CA ARG A 74 1.25 0.69 -14.64
C ARG A 74 -0.12 0.59 -13.96
N GLY A 75 -0.48 1.61 -13.18
CA GLY A 75 -1.83 1.76 -12.63
C GLY A 75 -2.07 1.17 -11.23
N CYS A 76 -1.05 0.55 -10.61
CA CYS A 76 -1.14 0.15 -9.20
C CYS A 76 -0.20 1.01 -8.36
N ARG A 77 -0.75 1.58 -7.30
CA ARG A 77 -0.04 2.49 -6.40
C ARG A 77 -0.49 2.24 -4.97
N SER A 78 0.47 2.23 -4.06
CA SER A 78 0.22 2.30 -2.64
C SER A 78 0.85 3.57 -2.07
N GLU A 79 0.25 4.09 -1.03
CA GLU A 79 0.59 5.35 -0.40
C GLU A 79 0.50 5.24 1.10
N LEU A 80 1.47 5.84 1.78
CA LEU A 80 1.46 6.07 3.23
C LEU A 80 1.57 7.58 3.46
N VAL A 81 0.64 8.13 4.22
CA VAL A 81 0.68 9.53 4.67
C VAL A 81 0.83 9.53 6.17
N PHE A 82 2.00 9.96 6.65
CA PHE A 82 2.29 10.11 8.08
C PHE A 82 1.91 11.53 8.49
N GLU A 83 0.97 11.68 9.42
CA GLU A 83 0.66 12.97 10.03
C GLU A 83 1.78 13.35 11.01
N ALA A 84 2.13 14.65 11.08
CA ALA A 84 3.09 15.10 12.07
C ALA A 84 2.58 14.78 13.49
N PRO A 85 3.44 14.24 14.38
CA PRO A 85 3.04 13.99 15.76
C PRO A 85 2.61 15.31 16.41
N ALA A 86 1.60 15.25 17.28
CA ALA A 86 1.20 16.40 18.07
C ALA A 86 2.37 16.86 18.95
N GLU A 87 2.51 18.17 19.17
CA GLU A 87 3.57 18.71 20.04
C GLU A 87 3.50 18.05 21.42
N GLY A 88 4.61 17.45 21.84
CA GLY A 88 4.72 16.75 23.13
C GLY A 88 4.26 15.29 23.16
N ALA A 89 3.85 14.72 22.02
CA ALA A 89 3.62 13.28 21.90
C ALA A 89 4.94 12.53 21.60
N ASP A 90 5.16 11.41 22.29
CA ASP A 90 6.17 10.43 21.89
C ASP A 90 5.95 10.03 20.42
N ARG A 91 7.03 9.69 19.70
CA ARG A 91 7.17 9.50 18.22
C ARG A 91 6.17 8.53 17.56
N SER A 92 4.89 8.81 17.73
CA SER A 92 3.73 8.07 17.29
C SER A 92 3.04 8.88 16.21
N TYR A 93 2.94 8.30 15.03
CA TYR A 93 2.37 8.93 13.85
C TYR A 93 1.00 8.34 13.61
N ARG A 94 0.00 9.18 13.31
CA ARG A 94 -1.18 8.69 12.60
C ARG A 94 -0.78 8.47 11.14
N VAL A 95 -1.15 7.32 10.59
CA VAL A 95 -0.80 6.92 9.23
C VAL A 95 -2.05 6.55 8.46
N GLU A 96 -2.28 7.23 7.35
CA GLU A 96 -3.24 6.79 6.34
C GLU A 96 -2.51 5.93 5.31
N PHE A 97 -2.94 4.68 5.19
CA PHE A 97 -2.55 3.78 4.12
C PHE A 97 -3.64 3.76 3.04
N ALA A 98 -3.26 3.98 1.79
CA ALA A 98 -4.15 3.87 0.65
C ALA A 98 -3.51 3.02 -0.44
N THR A 99 -4.23 2.04 -0.96
CA THR A 99 -3.76 1.21 -2.07
C THR A 99 -4.82 1.16 -3.17
N ARG A 100 -4.36 1.26 -4.42
CA ARG A 100 -5.22 1.31 -5.60
C ARG A 100 -4.70 0.38 -6.68
N THR A 101 -5.63 -0.29 -7.34
CA THR A 101 -5.45 -0.93 -8.65
C THR A 101 -6.43 -0.31 -9.65
N CYS A 102 -6.42 -0.80 -10.90
CA CYS A 102 -7.41 -0.42 -11.89
C CYS A 102 -8.86 -0.76 -11.48
N THR A 103 -9.06 -1.74 -10.60
CA THR A 103 -10.37 -2.31 -10.26
C THR A 103 -10.70 -2.29 -8.77
N SER A 104 -9.79 -1.82 -7.92
CA SER A 104 -9.99 -1.76 -6.48
C SER A 104 -9.28 -0.57 -5.85
N HIS A 105 -9.85 -0.04 -4.77
CA HIS A 105 -9.23 0.95 -3.91
C HIS A 105 -9.53 0.59 -2.46
N GLN A 106 -8.50 0.56 -1.62
CA GLN A 106 -8.62 0.32 -0.18
C GLN A 106 -7.93 1.42 0.58
N ARG A 107 -8.46 1.74 1.76
CA ARG A 107 -7.92 2.74 2.66
C ARG A 107 -8.02 2.25 4.09
N ASP A 108 -6.93 2.43 4.82
CA ASP A 108 -6.75 1.96 6.19
C ASP A 108 -6.13 3.09 7.02
N GLN A 109 -6.65 3.30 8.23
CA GLN A 109 -6.00 4.17 9.21
C GLN A 109 -5.25 3.31 10.22
N ARG A 110 -4.02 3.72 10.52
CA ARG A 110 -3.10 3.06 11.45
C ARG A 110 -2.41 4.08 12.35
N THR A 111 -1.81 3.58 13.41
CA THR A 111 -0.82 4.30 14.20
C THR A 111 0.53 3.64 13.97
N ALA A 112 1.59 4.43 13.88
CA ALA A 112 2.95 3.94 13.68
C ALA A 112 3.89 4.47 14.75
N GLU A 113 4.69 3.59 15.33
CA GLU A 113 5.83 3.96 16.16
C GLU A 113 7.10 3.92 15.33
N TYR A 114 8.03 4.85 15.61
CA TYR A 114 9.30 4.92 14.91
C TYR A 114 10.47 4.99 15.89
N SER A 115 11.30 3.95 15.86
CA SER A 115 12.51 3.80 16.68
C SER A 115 13.60 3.13 15.86
N ASP A 116 14.84 3.60 16.00
CA ASP A 116 16.04 2.96 15.43
C ASP A 116 15.91 2.65 13.92
N GLY A 117 15.24 3.55 13.21
CA GLY A 117 14.99 3.41 11.77
C GLY A 117 13.91 2.41 11.37
N GLN A 118 13.30 1.72 12.32
CA GLN A 118 12.15 0.85 12.09
C GLN A 118 10.83 1.56 12.40
N VAL A 119 9.89 1.42 11.48
CA VAL A 119 8.49 1.82 11.63
C VAL A 119 7.67 0.58 11.96
N THR A 120 6.92 0.60 13.06
CA THR A 120 6.01 -0.49 13.44
C THR A 120 4.58 0.02 13.48
N LEU A 121 3.71 -0.58 12.67
CA LEU A 121 2.28 -0.27 12.65
C LEU A 121 1.54 -1.01 13.78
N ASP A 122 0.51 -0.38 14.34
CA ASP A 122 -0.39 -1.00 15.33
C ASP A 122 -1.00 -2.29 14.80
N ARG A 123 -1.35 -2.30 13.50
CA ARG A 123 -1.91 -3.45 12.78
C ARG A 123 -1.35 -3.54 11.36
N PRO A 124 -1.25 -4.76 10.80
CA PRO A 124 -0.78 -4.95 9.43
C PRO A 124 -1.65 -4.22 8.39
N VAL A 125 -1.02 -3.93 7.25
CA VAL A 125 -1.65 -3.40 6.04
C VAL A 125 -1.27 -4.28 4.85
N ALA A 126 -2.13 -4.32 3.84
CA ALA A 126 -1.92 -5.13 2.64
C ALA A 126 -1.91 -4.26 1.39
N ASP A 127 -0.86 -4.37 0.59
CA ASP A 127 -0.90 -3.84 -0.77
C ASP A 127 -1.96 -4.61 -1.58
N SER A 128 -2.75 -3.92 -2.42
CA SER A 128 -3.86 -4.54 -3.18
C SER A 128 -3.42 -5.76 -4.00
N ILE A 129 -2.20 -5.72 -4.55
CA ILE A 129 -1.57 -6.80 -5.33
C ILE A 129 -0.19 -7.20 -4.79
N GLY A 130 0.24 -6.61 -3.69
CA GLY A 130 1.58 -6.78 -3.12
C GLY A 130 1.54 -7.53 -1.79
N PRO A 131 2.61 -7.47 -0.98
CA PRO A 131 2.67 -8.18 0.29
C PRO A 131 1.80 -7.56 1.38
N VAL A 132 1.56 -8.33 2.44
CA VAL A 132 1.06 -7.82 3.73
C VAL A 132 2.25 -7.59 4.63
N TYR A 133 2.29 -6.47 5.33
CA TYR A 133 3.38 -6.11 6.20
C TYR A 133 2.88 -5.29 7.38
N ARG A 134 3.66 -5.31 8.46
CA ARG A 134 3.41 -4.53 9.68
C ARG A 134 4.57 -3.59 10.00
N ARG A 135 5.78 -3.96 9.60
CA ARG A 135 7.00 -3.20 9.86
C ARG A 135 7.59 -2.68 8.56
N LEU A 136 8.25 -1.53 8.63
CA LEU A 136 9.03 -0.96 7.55
C LEU A 136 10.36 -0.44 8.09
N HIS A 137 11.36 -0.30 7.22
CA HIS A 137 12.64 0.32 7.54
C HIS A 137 12.83 1.61 6.76
N SER A 138 13.19 2.67 7.48
CA SER A 138 13.59 3.95 6.91
C SER A 138 15.05 3.88 6.49
N ALA A 139 15.29 4.10 5.20
CA ALA A 139 16.62 4.06 4.63
C ALA A 139 16.86 5.19 3.63
N ARG A 140 18.14 5.47 3.38
CA ARG A 140 18.59 6.43 2.35
C ARG A 140 19.24 5.69 1.18
N VAL A 141 18.84 6.05 -0.03
CA VAL A 141 19.40 5.56 -1.30
C VAL A 141 19.72 6.78 -2.16
N GLY A 142 21.00 7.01 -2.42
CA GLY A 142 21.47 8.29 -2.97
C GLY A 142 20.93 9.50 -2.19
N SER A 143 20.24 10.41 -2.88
CA SER A 143 19.59 11.59 -2.27
C SER A 143 18.16 11.34 -1.77
N LYS A 144 17.57 10.18 -2.06
CA LYS A 144 16.16 9.89 -1.74
C LYS A 144 16.03 9.12 -0.43
N ARG A 145 14.92 9.38 0.26
CA ARG A 145 14.48 8.63 1.44
C ARG A 145 13.45 7.60 1.01
N ILE A 146 13.59 6.39 1.55
CA ILE A 146 12.70 5.28 1.25
C ILE A 146 12.22 4.59 2.53
N LEU A 147 11.03 4.01 2.47
CA LEU A 147 10.54 3.04 3.45
C LEU A 147 10.42 1.67 2.79
N VAL A 148 11.15 0.71 3.33
CA VAL A 148 11.18 -0.68 2.84
C VAL A 148 10.28 -1.54 3.72
N PRO A 149 9.18 -2.11 3.21
CA PRO A 149 8.34 -3.00 3.99
C PRO A 149 9.06 -4.33 4.31
N GLU A 150 8.88 -4.85 5.52
CA GLU A 150 9.27 -6.22 5.87
C GLU A 150 8.23 -7.21 5.36
N THR A 151 8.64 -8.18 4.55
CA THR A 151 7.70 -9.07 3.84
C THR A 151 8.20 -10.51 3.87
N GLN A 152 7.29 -11.47 3.65
CA GLN A 152 7.61 -12.90 3.69
C GLN A 152 8.49 -13.39 2.51
N SER A 153 8.74 -12.57 1.48
CA SER A 153 9.56 -12.98 0.34
C SER A 153 11.03 -12.65 0.54
N ASP A 154 11.92 -13.54 0.06
CA ASP A 154 13.38 -13.34 -0.05
C ASP A 154 13.77 -12.28 -1.11
N THR A 155 13.10 -11.13 -1.09
CA THR A 155 13.35 -10.00 -1.98
C THR A 155 14.55 -9.16 -1.54
N ALA A 156 15.37 -9.62 -0.60
CA ALA A 156 16.58 -8.91 -0.18
C ALA A 156 17.56 -8.75 -1.36
N ALA A 157 17.78 -9.81 -2.15
CA ALA A 157 18.62 -9.73 -3.35
C ALA A 157 18.02 -8.80 -4.42
N ASP A 158 16.70 -8.82 -4.59
CA ASP A 158 16.00 -7.92 -5.53
C ASP A 158 16.08 -6.46 -5.07
N LEU A 159 15.99 -6.22 -3.77
CA LEU A 159 16.12 -4.91 -3.15
C LEU A 159 17.54 -4.37 -3.31
N ASP A 160 18.56 -5.16 -3.01
CA ASP A 160 19.97 -4.76 -3.17
C ASP A 160 20.29 -4.43 -4.63
N ALA A 161 19.86 -5.29 -5.57
CA ALA A 161 20.03 -5.05 -7.00
C ALA A 161 19.26 -3.80 -7.47
N ALA A 162 18.08 -3.52 -6.92
CA ALA A 162 17.31 -2.32 -7.23
C ALA A 162 17.97 -1.05 -6.67
N ILE A 163 18.53 -1.11 -5.46
CA ILE A 163 19.30 -0.03 -4.84
C ILE A 163 20.53 0.28 -5.70
N GLU A 164 21.30 -0.75 -6.07
CA GLU A 164 22.50 -0.58 -6.90
C GLU A 164 22.16 0.10 -8.24
N LYS A 165 21.11 -0.36 -8.92
CA LYS A 165 20.66 0.24 -10.20
C LYS A 165 20.19 1.67 -10.04
N ALA A 166 19.47 1.98 -8.96
CA ALA A 166 19.02 3.34 -8.67
C ALA A 166 20.22 4.29 -8.46
N GLU A 167 21.26 3.84 -7.73
CA GLU A 167 22.43 4.66 -7.42
C GLU A 167 23.39 4.80 -8.59
N LYS A 168 23.72 3.71 -9.29
CA LYS A 168 24.72 3.71 -10.36
C LYS A 168 24.17 4.17 -11.71
N HIS A 169 22.90 3.89 -11.98
CA HIS A 169 22.30 4.11 -13.30
C HIS A 169 21.11 5.08 -13.27
N GLY A 170 20.68 5.54 -12.10
CA GLY A 170 19.49 6.38 -11.97
C GLY A 170 18.19 5.63 -12.28
N GLU A 171 18.20 4.29 -12.29
CA GLU A 171 17.05 3.47 -12.63
C GLU A 171 16.17 3.16 -11.40
N TRP A 172 15.24 4.07 -11.09
CA TRP A 172 14.42 3.98 -9.87
C TRP A 172 13.26 2.99 -9.91
N ARG A 173 12.84 2.56 -11.10
CA ARG A 173 11.56 1.87 -11.30
C ARG A 173 11.40 0.59 -10.47
N ASN A 174 12.47 -0.21 -10.35
CA ASN A 174 12.42 -1.45 -9.57
C ASN A 174 12.36 -1.14 -8.07
N LEU A 175 13.12 -0.13 -7.62
CA LEU A 175 13.11 0.29 -6.23
C LEU A 175 11.74 0.88 -5.84
N GLU A 176 11.13 1.68 -6.71
CA GLU A 176 9.77 2.23 -6.51
C GLU A 176 8.68 1.15 -6.45
N ALA A 177 8.93 -0.03 -7.00
CA ALA A 177 8.02 -1.18 -6.91
C ALA A 177 8.20 -1.97 -5.60
N LEU A 178 9.35 -1.86 -4.95
CA LEU A 178 9.69 -2.60 -3.73
C LEU A 178 9.51 -1.74 -2.47
N ALA A 179 9.87 -0.45 -2.55
CA ALA A 179 9.90 0.48 -1.43
C ALA A 179 9.02 1.71 -1.69
N TYR A 180 8.57 2.34 -0.62
CA TYR A 180 7.91 3.64 -0.69
C TYR A 180 8.96 4.73 -0.79
N VAL A 181 8.89 5.53 -1.84
CA VAL A 181 9.75 6.70 -2.01
C VAL A 181 9.05 7.93 -1.45
N ARG A 182 9.80 8.72 -0.70
CA ARG A 182 9.32 10.01 -0.19
C ARG A 182 8.94 10.94 -1.34
N GLN A 183 7.73 11.49 -1.32
CA GLN A 183 7.37 12.65 -2.13
C GLN A 183 7.61 13.89 -1.29
N ASP A 184 8.79 14.47 -1.43
CA ASP A 184 9.01 15.83 -0.95
C ASP A 184 8.20 16.76 -1.86
N GLY A 185 7.41 17.66 -1.26
CA GLY A 185 6.61 18.59 -2.03
C GLY A 185 7.53 19.49 -2.85
N ASP A 186 7.49 19.36 -4.18
CA ASP A 186 7.79 20.51 -5.03
C ASP A 186 6.81 21.60 -4.59
N SER A 187 7.34 22.57 -3.84
CA SER A 187 6.61 23.75 -3.37
C SER A 187 6.25 24.64 -4.55
#